data_AF-A0A0S8EPQ8-F1
#
_entry.id   AF-A0A0S8EPQ8-F1
#
_cell.length_a   1.000
_cell.length_b   1.000
_cell.length_c   1.000
_cell.angle_alpha   90.00
_cell.angle_beta   90.00
_cell.angle_gamma   90.00
#
_symmetry.space_group_name_H-M   'P 1'
#
loop_
_entity.id
_entity.type
_entity.pdbx_description
1 polymer ?
#
loop_
_entity_poly.entity_id
_entity_poly.type
_entity_poly.pdbx_seq_one_letter_code
_entity_poly.pdbx_strand_id
1 'polypeptide(L)'
;MAPTGSADGAAPADETAQLRSRFERISARDDAAHAQGAIDQARRAFERAETGTDDEEKGRVLEIARAAMELAERQLHRREIQAELIATQRRLTAMRDRAGAQRRVLEALMKERASLSRAGEQP
;
A
#
# COMPACT_ATOMS: atom_id res chain seq x y z
N MET A 1 50.50 -8.34 24.95
CA MET A 1 50.41 -7.26 23.94
C MET A 1 50.12 -7.89 22.60
N ALA A 2 48.89 -7.73 22.12
CA ALA A 2 48.49 -7.92 20.73
C ALA A 2 47.34 -6.95 20.47
N PRO A 3 47.50 -5.94 19.60
CA PRO A 3 46.42 -5.04 19.20
C PRO A 3 45.78 -5.56 17.91
N THR A 4 44.51 -5.93 17.97
CA THR A 4 43.65 -6.13 16.80
C THR A 4 42.29 -5.58 17.21
N GLY A 5 41.96 -4.33 16.94
CA GLY A 5 41.99 -3.72 15.61
C GLY A 5 40.54 -3.50 15.23
N SER A 6 40.03 -2.32 15.60
CA SER A 6 38.66 -1.85 15.45
C SER A 6 37.98 -2.32 14.16
N ALA A 7 36.96 -3.16 14.30
CA ALA A 7 35.95 -3.43 13.28
C ALA A 7 34.64 -2.68 13.58
N ASP A 8 34.72 -1.50 14.20
CA ASP A 8 33.55 -0.76 14.72
C ASP A 8 33.38 0.63 14.09
N GLY A 9 34.15 0.93 13.03
CA GLY A 9 34.27 2.26 12.45
C GLY A 9 33.64 2.44 11.06
N ALA A 10 32.90 1.46 10.55
CA ALA A 10 32.04 1.60 9.36
C ALA A 10 30.61 1.97 9.81
N ALA A 11 30.49 2.98 10.67
CA ALA A 11 30.41 4.41 10.36
C ALA A 11 28.93 4.82 10.25
N PRO A 12 28.28 5.33 11.31
CA PRO A 12 26.87 5.79 11.32
C PRO A 12 26.44 6.71 10.16
N ALA A 13 27.40 7.27 9.42
CA ALA A 13 27.19 7.97 8.16
C ALA A 13 26.55 7.09 7.06
N ASP A 14 26.94 5.81 6.96
CA ASP A 14 26.40 4.90 5.93
C ASP A 14 24.94 4.52 6.24
N GLU A 15 24.62 4.29 7.51
CA GLU A 15 23.24 4.03 7.94
C GLU A 15 22.33 5.26 7.71
N THR A 16 22.85 6.46 7.95
CA THR A 16 22.12 7.71 7.68
C THR A 16 21.88 7.91 6.18
N ALA A 17 22.86 7.60 5.33
CA ALA A 17 22.71 7.67 3.87
C ALA A 17 21.65 6.69 3.35
N GLN A 18 21.65 5.46 3.87
CA GLN A 18 20.62 4.45 3.56
C GLN A 18 19.23 4.92 4.00
N LEU A 19 19.14 5.55 5.18
CA LEU A 19 17.90 6.08 5.72
C LEU A 19 17.33 7.22 4.85
N ARG A 20 18.19 8.11 4.35
CA ARG A 20 17.82 9.18 3.40
C ARG A 20 17.37 8.62 2.06
N SER A 21 18.11 7.66 1.49
CA SER A 21 17.71 7.02 0.23
C SER A 21 16.34 6.32 0.35
N ARG A 22 16.05 5.69 1.49
CA ARG A 22 14.72 5.14 1.77
C ARG A 22 13.66 6.24 1.83
N PHE A 23 13.93 7.34 2.52
CA PHE A 23 13.01 8.49 2.59
C PHE A 23 12.67 9.05 1.21
N GLU A 24 13.67 9.24 0.35
CA GLU A 24 13.49 9.72 -1.01
C GLU A 24 12.59 8.78 -1.82
N ARG A 25 12.83 7.46 -1.72
CA ARG A 25 11.98 6.47 -2.39
C ARG A 25 10.53 6.52 -1.94
N ILE A 26 10.27 6.66 -0.63
CA ILE A 26 8.91 6.77 -0.10
C ILE A 26 8.25 8.06 -0.59
N SER A 27 8.99 9.17 -0.55
CA SER A 27 8.49 10.50 -0.91
C SER A 27 8.22 10.66 -2.41
N ALA A 28 8.95 9.92 -3.25
CA ALA A 28 8.80 9.93 -4.71
C ALA A 28 7.64 9.05 -5.22
N ARG A 29 6.95 8.31 -4.33
CA ARG A 29 5.81 7.49 -4.75
C ARG A 29 4.64 8.38 -5.19
N ASP A 30 3.94 7.97 -6.24
CA ASP A 30 2.75 8.67 -6.75
C ASP A 30 1.63 8.78 -5.70
N ASP A 31 1.58 7.84 -4.75
CA ASP A 31 0.59 7.78 -3.67
C ASP A 31 1.07 8.39 -2.35
N ALA A 32 2.25 9.03 -2.32
CA ALA A 32 2.85 9.62 -1.13
C ALA A 32 1.93 10.60 -0.39
N ALA A 33 1.03 11.28 -1.12
CA ALA A 33 0.03 12.18 -0.55
C ALA A 33 -0.86 11.51 0.52
N HIS A 34 -1.04 10.18 0.47
CA HIS A 34 -1.81 9.44 1.47
C HIS A 34 -1.06 9.21 2.80
N ALA A 35 0.25 9.47 2.82
CA ALA A 35 1.09 9.38 4.01
C ALA A 35 1.81 10.71 4.33
N GLN A 36 1.33 11.82 3.77
CA GLN A 36 2.01 13.12 3.80
C GLN A 36 2.42 13.56 5.20
N GLY A 37 1.55 13.39 6.20
CA GLY A 37 1.87 13.80 7.58
C GLY A 37 3.06 13.05 8.18
N ALA A 38 3.19 11.75 7.88
CA ALA A 38 4.31 10.94 8.34
C ALA A 38 5.59 11.26 7.56
N ILE A 39 5.47 11.52 6.25
CA ILE A 39 6.58 11.96 5.40
C ILE A 39 7.11 13.33 5.87
N ASP A 40 6.24 14.28 6.18
CA ASP A 40 6.62 15.60 6.71
C ASP A 40 7.27 15.51 8.10
N GLN A 41 6.86 14.53 8.92
CA GLN A 41 7.51 14.28 10.20
C GLN A 41 8.92 13.69 10.02
N ALA A 42 9.10 12.75 9.09
CA ALA A 42 10.41 12.22 8.74
C ALA A 42 11.32 13.31 8.16
N ARG A 43 10.80 14.17 7.28
CA ARG A 43 11.53 15.33 6.73
C ARG A 43 12.04 16.25 7.83
N ARG A 44 11.14 16.69 8.72
CA ARG A 44 11.51 17.58 9.83
C ARG A 44 12.53 16.96 10.78
N ALA A 45 12.47 15.65 10.96
CA ALA A 45 13.49 14.92 11.72
C ALA A 45 14.85 14.96 11.00
N PHE A 46 14.91 14.68 9.69
CA PHE A 46 16.17 14.83 8.94
C PHE A 46 16.75 16.24 8.99
N GLU A 47 15.92 17.27 8.78
CA GLU A 47 16.34 18.68 8.88
C GLU A 47 16.91 18.98 10.27
N ARG A 48 16.26 18.50 11.33
CA ARG A 48 16.74 18.69 12.71
C ARG A 48 18.05 17.94 12.97
N ALA A 49 18.21 16.73 12.46
CA ALA A 49 19.45 15.96 12.58
C ALA A 49 20.63 16.62 11.82
N GLU A 50 20.38 17.33 10.72
CA GLU A 50 21.40 18.10 10.01
C GLU A 50 21.86 19.34 10.78
N THR A 51 20.94 20.00 11.50
CA THR A 51 21.26 21.19 12.30
C THR A 51 21.81 20.88 13.69
N GLY A 52 21.64 19.64 14.16
CA GLY A 52 22.09 19.21 15.49
C GLY A 52 23.61 19.15 15.58
N THR A 53 24.17 19.67 16.67
CA THR A 53 25.61 19.58 16.95
C THR A 53 25.96 18.39 17.86
N ASP A 54 24.97 17.88 18.59
CA ASP A 54 25.09 16.76 19.52
C ASP A 54 24.73 15.43 18.84
N ASP A 55 25.62 14.44 18.92
CA ASP A 55 25.44 13.14 18.31
C ASP A 55 24.33 12.31 18.99
N GLU A 56 24.07 12.52 20.28
CA GLU A 56 22.94 11.88 20.98
C GLU A 56 21.59 12.47 20.53
N GLU A 57 21.50 13.79 20.34
CA GLU A 57 20.33 14.41 19.71
C GLU A 57 20.12 13.90 18.28
N LYS A 58 21.18 13.83 17.46
CA LYS A 58 21.09 13.28 16.10
C LYS A 58 20.56 11.86 16.11
N GLY A 59 21.07 10.98 16.98
CA GLY A 59 20.61 9.60 17.11
C GLY A 59 19.11 9.53 17.39
N ARG A 60 18.63 10.24 18.42
CA ARG A 60 17.20 10.28 18.78
C ARG A 60 16.33 10.81 17.65
N VAL A 61 16.78 11.84 16.95
CA VAL A 61 16.02 12.42 15.85
C VAL A 61 15.99 11.47 14.63
N LEU A 62 17.07 10.74 14.35
CA LEU A 62 17.09 9.72 13.30
C LEU A 62 16.18 8.53 13.63
N GLU A 63 16.03 8.16 14.90
CA GLU A 63 15.03 7.18 15.34
C GLU A 63 13.61 7.67 15.07
N ILE A 64 13.32 8.95 15.32
CA ILE A 64 12.02 9.56 14.97
C ILE A 64 11.81 9.50 13.45
N ALA A 65 12.82 9.83 12.64
CA ALA A 65 12.73 9.73 11.18
C ALA A 65 12.42 8.29 10.73
N ARG A 66 13.08 7.29 11.33
CA ARG A 66 12.84 5.88 11.08
C ARG A 66 11.41 5.48 11.40
N ALA A 67 10.93 5.81 12.59
CA ALA A 67 9.56 5.50 13.03
C ALA A 67 8.50 6.18 12.14
N ALA A 68 8.74 7.43 11.73
CA ALA A 68 7.85 8.17 10.84
C ALA A 68 7.79 7.54 9.44
N MET A 69 8.92 7.08 8.89
CA MET A 69 8.93 6.36 7.61
C MET A 69 8.22 5.01 7.68
N GLU A 70 8.40 4.24 8.77
CA GLU A 70 7.64 3.00 8.96
C GLU A 70 6.14 3.24 9.02
N LEU A 71 5.72 4.32 9.69
CA LEU A 71 4.32 4.72 9.71
C LEU A 71 3.81 5.07 8.31
N ALA A 72 4.60 5.83 7.54
CA ALA A 72 4.26 6.18 6.16
C ALA A 72 4.08 4.92 5.30
N GLU A 73 5.03 3.99 5.33
CA GLU A 73 4.93 2.73 4.59
C GLU A 73 3.70 1.92 4.99
N ARG A 74 3.38 1.81 6.28
CA ARG A 74 2.16 1.13 6.74
C ARG A 74 0.88 1.80 6.25
N GLN A 75 0.87 3.13 6.17
CA GLN A 75 -0.28 3.88 5.64
C GLN A 75 -0.45 3.64 4.14
N LEU A 76 0.63 3.68 3.38
CA LEU A 76 0.63 3.40 1.94
C LEU A 76 0.21 1.95 1.65
N HIS A 77 0.78 0.99 2.37
CA HIS A 77 0.42 -0.43 2.21
C HIS A 77 -1.05 -0.70 2.56
N ARG A 78 -1.57 -0.08 3.62
CA ARG A 78 -3.00 -0.16 3.96
C ARG A 78 -3.85 0.40 2.83
N ARG A 79 -3.41 1.48 2.19
CA ARG A 79 -4.14 2.12 1.09
C ARG A 79 -4.19 1.23 -0.15
N GLU A 80 -3.08 0.59 -0.49
CA GLU A 80 -2.99 -0.42 -1.56
C GLU A 80 -4.00 -1.55 -1.33
N ILE A 81 -3.96 -2.17 -0.14
CA ILE A 81 -4.87 -3.27 0.22
C ILE A 81 -6.34 -2.83 0.12
N GLN A 82 -6.67 -1.61 0.59
CA GLN A 82 -8.03 -1.09 0.49
C GLN A 82 -8.47 -0.89 -0.97
N ALA A 83 -7.58 -0.37 -1.83
CA ALA A 83 -7.87 -0.19 -3.24
C ALA A 83 -8.12 -1.53 -3.94
N GLU A 84 -7.30 -2.54 -3.65
CA GLU A 84 -7.46 -3.90 -4.16
C GLU A 84 -8.76 -4.57 -3.67
N LEU A 85 -9.11 -4.38 -2.40
CA LEU A 85 -10.36 -4.88 -1.84
C LEU A 85 -11.56 -4.30 -2.57
N ILE A 86 -11.60 -2.97 -2.75
CA ILE A 86 -12.68 -2.28 -3.47
C ILE A 86 -12.75 -2.76 -4.92
N ALA A 87 -11.61 -2.88 -5.60
CA ALA A 87 -11.57 -3.39 -6.98
C ALA A 87 -12.10 -4.83 -7.08
N THR A 88 -11.79 -5.66 -6.10
CA THR A 88 -12.26 -7.05 -6.04
C THR A 88 -13.75 -7.13 -5.75
N GLN A 89 -14.27 -6.32 -4.83
CA GLN A 89 -15.70 -6.22 -4.56
C GLN A 89 -16.48 -5.79 -5.80
N ARG A 90 -16.01 -4.78 -6.53
CA ARG A 90 -16.64 -4.33 -7.79
C ARG A 90 -16.69 -5.45 -8.82
N ARG A 91 -15.61 -6.22 -8.97
CA ARG A 91 -15.55 -7.39 -9.86
C ARG A 91 -16.55 -8.47 -9.45
N LEU A 92 -16.64 -8.78 -8.16
CA LEU A 92 -17.59 -9.76 -7.63
C LEU A 92 -19.04 -9.35 -7.89
N THR A 93 -19.38 -8.07 -7.65
CA THR A 93 -20.72 -7.54 -7.96
C THR A 93 -21.03 -7.66 -9.44
N ALA A 94 -20.12 -7.25 -10.33
CA ALA A 94 -20.33 -7.35 -11.77
C ALA A 94 -20.52 -8.81 -12.24
N MET A 95 -19.78 -9.76 -11.65
CA MET A 95 -19.98 -11.19 -11.94
C MET A 95 -21.34 -11.69 -11.45
N ARG A 96 -21.77 -11.28 -10.26
CA ARG A 96 -23.09 -11.62 -9.72
C ARG A 96 -24.22 -11.09 -10.59
N ASP A 97 -24.11 -9.84 -11.04
CA ASP A 97 -25.10 -9.20 -11.91
C ASP A 97 -25.18 -9.92 -13.26
N ARG A 98 -24.03 -10.29 -13.84
CA ARG A 98 -23.95 -11.08 -15.07
C ARG A 98 -24.61 -12.44 -14.91
N ALA A 99 -24.29 -13.17 -13.84
CA ALA A 99 -24.91 -14.46 -13.56
C ALA A 99 -26.43 -14.35 -13.38
N GLY A 100 -26.90 -13.30 -12.70
CA GLY A 100 -28.32 -13.00 -12.55
C GLY A 100 -29.01 -12.70 -13.89
N ALA A 101 -28.36 -11.94 -14.78
CA ALA A 101 -28.86 -11.68 -16.11
C ALA A 101 -28.93 -12.96 -16.97
N GLN A 102 -27.87 -13.78 -16.95
CA GLN A 102 -27.82 -15.06 -17.64
C GLN A 102 -28.94 -15.99 -17.19
N ARG A 103 -29.17 -16.08 -15.86
CA ARG A 103 -30.27 -16.87 -15.31
C ARG A 103 -31.63 -16.41 -15.81
N ARG A 104 -31.91 -15.10 -15.82
CA ARG A 104 -33.18 -14.55 -16.34
C ARG A 104 -33.39 -14.85 -17.82
N VAL A 105 -32.33 -14.76 -18.63
CA VAL A 105 -32.38 -15.13 -20.05
C VAL A 105 -32.72 -16.62 -20.21
N LEU A 106 -32.06 -17.50 -19.46
CA LEU A 106 -32.35 -18.94 -19.50
C LEU A 106 -33.79 -19.24 -19.05
N GLU A 107 -34.27 -18.60 -17.99
CA GLU A 107 -35.66 -18.75 -17.54
C GLU A 107 -36.66 -18.29 -18.59
N ALA A 108 -36.38 -17.20 -19.32
CA ALA A 108 -37.22 -16.72 -20.41
C ALA A 108 -37.28 -17.72 -21.58
N LEU A 109 -36.11 -18.23 -22.01
CA LEU A 109 -36.02 -19.23 -23.08
C LEU A 109 -36.73 -20.54 -22.71
N MET A 110 -36.63 -20.98 -21.45
CA MET A 110 -37.33 -22.18 -20.97
C MET A 110 -38.85 -21.98 -20.97
N LYS A 111 -39.33 -20.80 -20.55
CA LYS A 111 -40.77 -20.46 -20.58
C LYS A 111 -41.30 -20.38 -22.02
N GLU A 112 -40.56 -19.75 -22.92
CA GLU A 112 -40.89 -19.67 -24.35
C GLU A 112 -41.00 -21.08 -24.95
N ARG A 113 -40.00 -21.94 -24.75
CA ARG A 113 -40.02 -23.33 -25.19
C ARG A 113 -41.23 -24.10 -24.65
N ALA A 114 -41.57 -23.93 -23.36
CA ALA A 114 -42.73 -24.58 -22.75
C ALA A 114 -44.07 -24.04 -23.29
N SER A 115 -44.12 -22.78 -23.72
CA SER A 115 -45.32 -22.20 -24.36
C SER A 115 -45.52 -22.74 -25.78
N LEU A 116 -44.44 -22.85 -26.57
CA LEU A 116 -44.46 -23.41 -27.92
C LEU A 116 -44.88 -24.88 -27.91
N SER A 117 -44.37 -25.67 -26.95
CA SER A 117 -44.77 -27.07 -26.79
C SER A 117 -46.27 -27.21 -26.54
N ARG A 118 -46.86 -26.35 -25.70
CA ARG A 118 -48.30 -26.37 -25.41
C ARG A 118 -49.17 -25.90 -26.59
N ALA A 119 -48.70 -24.92 -27.36
CA ALA A 119 -49.42 -24.43 -28.53
C ALA A 119 -49.42 -25.45 -29.68
N GLY A 120 -48.34 -26.24 -29.83
CA GLY A 120 -48.27 -27.33 -30.81
C GLY A 120 -49.09 -28.58 -30.46
N GLU A 121 -49.55 -28.70 -29.21
CA GLU A 121 -50.41 -29.79 -28.72
C GLU A 121 -51.91 -29.49 -28.83
N GLN A 122 -52.32 -28.28 -29.24
CA GLN A 122 -53.73 -27.96 -29.50
C GLN A 122 -54.11 -28.34 -30.95
N PRO A 123 -55.00 -29.34 -31.16
CA PRO A 123 -55.58 -29.66 -32.47
C PRO A 123 -56.62 -28.63 -32.92
#